data_AF-A0AAU2TUA5-F1
#
_entry.id   AF-A0AAU2TUA5-F1
#
_cell.length_a   1.000
_cell.length_b   1.000
_cell.length_c   1.000
_cell.angle_alpha   90.00
_cell.angle_beta   90.00
_cell.angle_gamma   90.00
#
_symmetry.space_group_name_H-M   'P 1'
#
loop_
_entity.id
_entity.type
_entity.pdbx_description
1 polymer ?
#
loop_
_entity_poly.entity_id
_entity_poly.type
_entity_poly.pdbx_seq_one_letter_code
_entity_poly.pdbx_strand_id
1 'polypeptide(L)'
;MILREVDGLLCVNPPEASMFAMSRRNRRPPAVRLAPDQWLQRQINYRFVGRCDGARSYRLETFDILYGSATPDVFLRVPARHVDERRTLRGTPRH
;
A
#
# COMPACT_ATOMS: atom_id res chain seq x y z
N MET A 1 7.61 5.13 1.29
CA MET A 1 6.99 5.32 -0.05
C MET A 1 7.72 6.45 -0.75
N ILE A 2 7.89 6.37 -2.07
CA ILE A 2 8.57 7.43 -2.84
C ILE A 2 7.58 8.06 -3.80
N LEU A 3 7.43 9.38 -3.70
CA LEU A 3 6.59 10.21 -4.56
C LEU A 3 7.48 11.06 -5.45
N ARG A 4 7.19 11.10 -6.76
CA ARG A 4 7.97 11.89 -7.73
C ARG A 4 7.02 12.48 -8.77
N GLU A 5 7.21 13.73 -9.13
CA GLU A 5 6.51 14.32 -10.27
C GLU A 5 7.31 14.08 -11.57
N VAL A 6 6.64 13.60 -12.62
CA VAL A 6 7.22 13.34 -13.94
C VAL A 6 6.17 13.69 -15.00
N ASP A 7 6.50 14.58 -15.93
CA ASP A 7 5.62 15.02 -17.03
C ASP A 7 4.24 15.51 -16.54
N GLY A 8 4.18 16.24 -15.42
CA GLY A 8 2.94 16.74 -14.84
C GLY A 8 2.04 15.67 -14.21
N LEU A 9 2.59 14.48 -13.95
CA LEU A 9 1.92 13.38 -13.25
C LEU A 9 2.67 13.03 -11.97
N LEU A 10 1.94 12.78 -10.90
CA LEU A 10 2.53 12.23 -9.68
C LEU A 10 2.72 10.71 -9.84
N CYS A 11 3.98 10.28 -9.90
CA CYS A 11 4.38 8.89 -9.80
C CYS A 11 4.47 8.45 -8.34
N VAL A 12 3.56 7.58 -7.93
CA VAL A 12 3.51 6.93 -6.62
C VAL A 12 4.15 5.56 -6.69
N ASN A 13 5.35 5.41 -6.13
CA ASN A 13 6.02 4.11 -6.05
C ASN A 13 5.48 3.27 -4.88
N PRO A 14 5.46 1.93 -4.99
CA PRO A 14 5.13 1.08 -3.85
C PRO A 14 6.02 1.40 -2.64
N PRO A 15 5.48 1.38 -1.40
CA PRO A 15 6.27 1.64 -0.20
C PRO A 15 7.34 0.57 -0.03
N GLU A 16 8.59 0.92 0.23
CA GLU A 16 9.66 -0.07 0.38
C GLU A 16 9.27 -1.18 1.36
N ALA A 17 9.40 -2.44 0.93
CA ALA A 17 9.04 -3.56 1.78
C ALA A 17 10.25 -3.93 2.64
N SER A 18 10.11 -3.83 3.96
CA SER A 18 11.10 -4.40 4.87
C SER A 18 11.17 -5.92 4.65
N MET A 19 12.39 -6.47 4.63
CA MET A 19 12.64 -7.92 4.50
C MET A 19 11.89 -8.75 5.57
N PHE A 20 11.58 -8.14 6.72
CA PHE A 20 10.84 -8.76 7.83
C PHE A 20 9.32 -8.57 7.76
N ALA A 21 8.84 -7.66 6.92
CA ALA A 21 7.42 -7.32 6.75
C ALA A 21 6.78 -8.04 5.57
N MET A 22 7.59 -8.70 4.74
CA MET A 22 7.19 -9.13 3.41
C MET A 22 6.32 -10.37 3.50
N SER A 23 5.04 -10.23 3.16
CA SER A 23 4.35 -11.32 2.48
C SER A 23 5.17 -11.60 1.21
N ARG A 24 5.63 -12.84 1.00
CA ARG A 24 6.35 -13.23 -0.23
C ARG A 24 5.44 -12.91 -1.43
N ARG A 25 5.66 -11.75 -2.07
CA ARG A 25 4.90 -11.29 -3.24
C ARG A 25 5.74 -11.58 -4.47
N ASN A 26 5.31 -12.54 -5.30
CA ASN A 26 6.00 -12.90 -6.55
C ASN A 26 6.09 -11.72 -7.54
N ARG A 27 5.18 -10.74 -7.44
CA ARG A 27 5.22 -9.51 -8.22
C ARG A 27 4.51 -8.41 -7.46
N ARG A 28 5.16 -7.26 -7.28
CA ARG A 28 4.52 -6.08 -6.69
C ARG A 28 3.85 -5.25 -7.78
N PRO A 29 2.68 -4.63 -7.52
CA PRO A 29 2.11 -3.68 -8.47
C PRO A 29 3.10 -2.54 -8.76
N PRO A 30 3.18 -2.09 -10.03
CA PRO A 30 4.10 -1.03 -10.42
C PRO A 30 3.73 0.31 -9.77
N ALA A 31 4.54 1.33 -10.05
CA ALA A 31 4.22 2.70 -9.70
C ALA A 31 2.89 3.13 -10.37
N VAL A 32 2.08 3.89 -9.64
CA VAL A 32 0.82 4.46 -10.13
C VAL A 32 1.06 5.90 -10.54
N ARG A 33 0.53 6.32 -11.69
CA ARG A 33 0.53 7.73 -12.12
C ARG A 33 -0.82 8.36 -11.80
N LEU A 34 -0.79 9.52 -11.15
CA LEU A 34 -1.95 10.37 -10.87
C LEU A 34 -1.85 11.67 -11.68
N ALA A 35 -2.91 12.01 -12.38
CA ALA A 35 -3.11 13.36 -12.91
C ALA A 35 -3.58 14.31 -11.79
N PRO A 36 -3.52 15.64 -11.98
CA PRO A 36 -4.07 16.58 -11.03
C PRO A 36 -5.52 16.22 -10.64
N ASP A 37 -5.83 16.43 -9.36
CA ASP A 37 -7.08 16.12 -8.66
C ASP A 37 -7.47 14.63 -8.62
N GLN A 38 -6.60 13.74 -9.12
CA GLN A 38 -6.76 12.31 -8.93
C GLN A 38 -6.18 11.88 -7.59
N TRP A 39 -6.87 10.96 -6.93
CA TRP A 39 -6.36 10.31 -5.76
C TRP A 39 -6.33 8.78 -5.87
N LEU A 40 -5.37 8.20 -5.17
CA LEU A 40 -5.10 6.79 -5.05
C LEU A 40 -5.49 6.32 -3.66
N GLN A 41 -6.22 5.21 -3.58
CA GLN A 41 -6.28 4.38 -2.39
C GLN A 41 -5.40 3.15 -2.58
N ARG A 42 -4.44 2.91 -1.68
CA ARG A 42 -3.63 1.69 -1.68
C ARG A 42 -3.73 1.00 -0.33
N GLN A 43 -4.12 -0.27 -0.35
CA GLN A 43 -4.25 -1.08 0.86
C GLN A 43 -3.22 -2.21 0.86
N ILE A 44 -2.52 -2.38 1.97
CA ILE A 44 -1.40 -3.33 2.08
C ILE A 44 -1.49 -4.07 3.41
N ASN A 45 -1.49 -5.40 3.37
CA ASN A 45 -1.28 -6.18 4.58
C ASN A 45 0.15 -6.75 4.67
N TYR A 46 0.72 -6.62 5.86
CA TYR A 46 2.02 -7.15 6.22
C TYR A 46 1.85 -8.27 7.23
N ARG A 47 2.73 -9.27 7.11
CA ARG A 47 2.89 -10.33 8.09
C ARG A 47 4.36 -10.35 8.47
N PHE A 48 4.60 -10.18 9.75
CA PHE A 48 5.92 -10.26 10.33
C PHE A 48 6.06 -11.60 11.04
N VAL A 49 7.28 -12.13 11.05
CA VAL A 49 7.65 -13.29 11.86
C VAL A 49 8.76 -12.84 12.79
N GLY A 50 8.53 -12.94 14.08
CA GLY A 50 9.50 -12.64 15.12
C GLY A 50 10.71 -13.57 14.97
N ARG A 51 11.90 -12.97 15.04
CA ARG A 51 13.17 -13.66 14.75
C ARG A 51 13.50 -14.76 15.77
N CYS A 52 13.02 -14.63 17.01
CA CYS A 52 13.43 -15.48 18.14
C CYS A 52 12.30 -16.33 18.73
N ASP A 53 11.04 -15.89 18.63
CA ASP A 53 9.88 -16.53 19.27
C ASP A 53 8.91 -17.18 18.27
N GLY A 54 9.12 -16.95 16.97
CA GLY A 54 8.18 -17.38 15.92
C GLY A 54 6.82 -16.68 15.99
N ALA A 55 6.69 -15.62 16.81
CA ALA A 55 5.45 -14.88 16.95
C ALA A 55 5.11 -14.21 15.61
N ARG A 56 3.81 -14.19 15.30
CA ARG A 56 3.31 -13.56 14.09
C ARG A 56 2.61 -12.28 14.48
N SER A 57 3.04 -11.16 13.92
CA SER A 57 2.28 -9.92 13.99
C SER A 57 1.80 -9.52 12.60
N TYR A 58 0.67 -8.84 12.57
CA TYR A 58 0.01 -8.41 11.35
C TYR A 58 -0.20 -6.92 11.41
N ARG A 59 -0.04 -6.26 10.27
CA ARG A 59 -0.35 -4.84 10.10
C ARG A 59 -1.11 -4.65 8.81
N LEU A 60 -2.16 -3.84 8.84
CA LEU A 60 -2.85 -3.33 7.66
C LEU A 60 -2.53 -1.84 7.55
N GLU A 61 -2.04 -1.41 6.40
CA GLU A 61 -1.81 0.00 6.09
C GLU A 61 -2.68 0.40 4.90
N THR A 62 -3.34 1.56 5.01
CA THR A 62 -4.07 2.21 3.93
C THR A 62 -3.39 3.54 3.65
N PHE A 63 -3.10 3.81 2.38
CA PHE A 63 -2.53 5.05 1.90
C PHE A 63 -3.51 5.72 0.96
N ASP A 64 -4.05 6.86 1.38
CA ASP A 64 -4.86 7.74 0.55
C ASP A 64 -3.99 8.91 0.08
N ILE A 65 -3.76 9.03 -1.22
CA ILE A 65 -2.81 9.97 -1.81
C ILE A 65 -3.51 10.75 -2.90
N LEU A 66 -3.67 12.06 -2.70
CA LEU A 66 -4.16 13.00 -3.70
C LEU A 66 -2.99 13.72 -4.37
N TYR A 67 -3.07 13.93 -5.68
CA TYR A 67 -2.21 14.88 -6.37
C TYR A 67 -2.99 16.15 -6.68
N GLY A 68 -2.77 17.22 -5.95
CA GLY A 68 -3.53 18.48 -6.10
C GLY A 68 -4.12 18.97 -4.78
N SER A 69 -5.14 19.81 -4.86
CA SER A 69 -5.75 20.44 -3.69
C SER A 69 -6.81 19.55 -3.05
N ALA A 70 -6.72 19.32 -1.75
CA ALA A 70 -7.66 18.48 -1.03
C ALA A 70 -8.90 19.26 -0.58
N THR A 71 -10.09 18.77 -0.94
CA THR A 71 -11.31 19.08 -0.19
C THR A 71 -11.43 18.13 1.01
N PRO A 72 -12.07 18.52 2.12
CA PRO A 72 -12.16 17.68 3.32
C PRO A 72 -12.77 16.29 3.09
N ASP A 73 -13.60 16.15 2.06
CA ASP A 73 -14.34 14.93 1.71
C ASP A 73 -13.69 14.12 0.57
N VAL A 74 -12.54 14.54 0.04
CA VAL A 74 -11.95 13.95 -1.18
C VAL A 74 -11.73 12.43 -1.06
N PHE A 75 -11.29 11.96 0.11
CA PHE A 75 -11.02 10.54 0.39
C PHE A 75 -12.27 9.72 0.77
N LEU A 76 -13.42 10.36 0.92
CA LEU A 76 -14.70 9.68 1.14
C LEU A 76 -15.39 9.28 -0.17
N ARG A 77 -14.88 9.76 -1.30
CA ARG A 77 -15.40 9.47 -2.65
C ARG A 77 -14.83 8.16 -3.19
N VAL A 78 -15.09 7.86 -4.45
CA VAL A 78 -14.46 6.73 -5.14
C VAL A 78 -13.05 7.16 -5.61
N PRO A 79 -12.00 6.37 -5.35
CA PRO A 79 -10.65 6.69 -5.82
C PRO A 79 -10.53 6.54 -7.33
N ALA A 80 -9.79 7.47 -7.96
CA ALA A 80 -9.44 7.36 -9.37
C ALA A 80 -8.53 6.16 -9.64
N ARG A 81 -7.70 5.79 -8.65
CA ARG A 81 -6.84 4.60 -8.69
C ARG A 81 -7.00 3.81 -7.40
N HIS A 82 -7.23 2.51 -7.52
CA HIS A 82 -7.25 1.61 -6.37
C HIS A 82 -6.22 0.50 -6.55
N VAL A 83 -5.37 0.31 -5.54
CA VAL A 83 -4.39 -0.78 -5.51
C VAL A 83 -4.60 -1.61 -4.24
N ASP A 84 -5.22 -2.77 -4.41
CA ASP A 84 -5.36 -3.74 -3.33
C ASP A 84 -4.18 -4.72 -3.34
N GLU A 85 -3.26 -4.54 -2.39
CA GLU A 85 -2.14 -5.46 -2.13
C GLU A 85 -2.44 -6.40 -0.94
N ARG A 86 -3.68 -6.46 -0.45
CA ARG A 86 -4.05 -7.39 0.61
C ARG A 86 -4.05 -8.81 0.06
N ARG A 87 -3.49 -9.75 0.81
CA ARG A 87 -3.54 -11.19 0.54
C ARG A 87 -4.28 -11.90 1.66
N THR A 88 -4.99 -12.99 1.33
CA THR A 88 -5.56 -13.87 2.36
C THR A 88 -4.46 -14.32 3.32
N LEU A 89 -4.65 -14.00 4.60
CA LEU A 89 -3.76 -14.45 5.65
C LEU A 89 -3.99 -15.95 5.86
N ARG A 90 -3.09 -16.80 5.34
CA ARG A 90 -3.11 -18.23 5.64
C ARG A 90 -2.32 -18.47 6.92
N GLY A 91 -3.02 -18.82 7.98
CA GLY A 91 -2.44 -19.29 9.24
C GLY A 91 -3.16 -20.54 9.70
N THR A 92 -2.50 -21.70 9.66
CA THR A 92 -2.92 -22.83 10.49
C THR A 92 -2.62 -22.44 11.95
N PRO A 93 -3.60 -22.51 12.87
CA PRO A 93 -3.32 -22.42 14.29
C PRO A 93 -2.47 -23.62 14.67
N ARG A 94 -1.35 -23.38 15.36
CA ARG A 94 -0.68 -24.44 16.13
C ARG A 94 -1.14 -24.22 17.57
N HIS A 95 -1.99 -25.13 18.04
CA HIS A 95 -2.21 -25.36 19.47
C HIS A 95 -0.99 -26.07 20.05
#